data_AF-A0A3D1QA13-F1
#
_entry.id   AF-A0A3D1QA13-F1
#
_cell.length_a   1.000
_cell.length_b   1.000
_cell.length_c   1.000
_cell.angle_alpha   90.00
_cell.angle_beta   90.00
_cell.angle_gamma   90.00
#
_symmetry.space_group_name_H-M   'P 1'
#
loop_
_entity.id
_entity.type
_entity.pdbx_description
1 polymer ?
#
loop_
_entity_poly.entity_id
_entity_poly.type
_entity_poly.pdbx_seq_one_letter_code
_entity_poly.pdbx_strand_id
1 'polypeptide(L)'
;MRCLPGGLWRIPGSRNILGRRKNMSSKGMKLMITQPGLDMHPQGAKLLVRLLREAGFEVLYRCRRQTVAEIVDMAIRENINLLGLSCSSGAHRHFLAAIAKGLKENGAGNTKIFIFGGGALPPGDFEYLYSQGVKAIFLPSGSSLTPVLDWVQGEAAPQV
;
A
#
# COMPACT_ATOMS: atom_id res chain seq x y z
N MET A 1 13.64 -14.29 -4.63
CA MET A 1 12.99 -13.50 -3.56
C MET A 1 13.86 -13.56 -2.32
N ARG A 2 13.92 -12.50 -1.48
CA ARG A 2 14.71 -12.54 -0.23
C ARG A 2 13.87 -11.97 0.91
N CYS A 3 13.76 -12.71 2.01
CA CYS A 3 13.18 -12.24 3.26
C CYS A 3 14.19 -11.31 3.95
N LEU A 4 13.79 -10.08 4.25
CA LEU A 4 14.60 -9.11 5.00
C LEU A 4 14.23 -9.13 6.49
N PRO A 5 15.11 -8.66 7.39
CA PRO A 5 14.79 -8.51 8.81
C PRO A 5 13.49 -7.73 9.00
N GLY A 6 12.57 -8.24 9.82
CA GLY A 6 11.25 -7.63 10.03
C GLY A 6 10.11 -8.13 9.13
N GLY A 7 10.25 -9.30 8.49
CA GLY A 7 9.15 -9.95 7.76
C GLY A 7 8.77 -9.31 6.42
N LEU A 8 9.62 -8.40 5.93
CA LEU A 8 9.44 -7.71 4.65
C LEU A 8 9.87 -8.61 3.49
N TRP A 9 8.96 -8.84 2.54
CA TRP A 9 9.22 -9.61 1.33
C TRP A 9 9.47 -8.68 0.14
N ARG A 10 10.67 -8.77 -0.46
CA ARG A 10 11.10 -7.92 -1.59
C ARG A 10 11.38 -8.74 -2.85
N ILE A 11 10.96 -8.20 -4.00
CA ILE A 11 11.30 -8.72 -5.34
C ILE A 11 12.79 -8.42 -5.64
N PRO A 12 13.57 -9.34 -6.23
CA PRO A 12 14.94 -9.07 -6.65
C PRO A 12 14.96 -7.96 -7.71
N GLY A 13 15.70 -6.87 -7.48
CA GLY A 13 15.85 -5.75 -8.43
C GLY A 13 15.63 -4.35 -7.84
N SER A 14 14.99 -4.24 -6.68
CA SER A 14 14.92 -2.97 -5.95
C SER A 14 16.31 -2.65 -5.39
N ARG A 15 16.82 -1.42 -5.61
CA ARG A 15 18.16 -0.98 -5.18
C ARG A 15 18.21 -0.71 -3.67
N ASN A 16 19.42 -0.68 -3.12
CA ASN A 16 19.71 -0.51 -1.70
C ASN A 16 19.41 0.94 -1.25
N ILE A 17 18.49 1.13 -0.30
CA ILE A 17 17.99 2.45 0.15
C ILE A 17 18.63 2.93 1.46
N LEU A 18 19.55 2.17 2.07
CA LEU A 18 20.14 2.49 3.38
C LEU A 18 21.17 3.65 3.37
N GLY A 19 21.30 4.41 2.28
CA GLY A 19 22.38 5.40 2.12
C GLY A 19 21.97 6.85 1.85
N ARG A 20 20.67 7.21 1.74
CA ARG A 20 20.27 8.59 1.48
C ARG A 20 19.15 9.05 2.41
N ARG A 21 19.52 9.53 3.60
CA ARG A 21 18.74 10.59 4.28
C ARG A 21 18.91 11.88 3.49
N LYS A 22 18.20 12.02 2.37
CA LYS A 22 17.98 13.33 1.74
C LYS A 22 16.54 13.71 2.01
N ASN A 23 16.34 14.91 2.55
CA ASN A 23 15.04 15.59 2.63
C ASN A 23 14.39 15.55 1.24
N MET A 24 13.55 14.54 1.00
CA MET A 24 12.76 14.41 -0.21
C MET A 24 11.44 15.09 0.08
N SER A 25 11.08 16.08 -0.75
CA SER A 25 9.83 16.80 -0.59
C SER A 25 8.67 15.82 -0.85
N SER A 26 8.04 15.37 0.22
CA SER A 26 6.75 14.65 0.24
C SER A 26 5.59 15.45 -0.40
N LYS A 27 5.84 16.74 -0.72
CA LYS A 27 4.91 17.64 -1.39
C LYS A 27 4.56 17.09 -2.78
N GLY A 28 3.37 16.54 -2.88
CA GLY A 28 2.73 16.18 -4.16
C GLY A 28 2.30 14.73 -4.27
N MET A 29 2.76 13.83 -3.38
CA MET A 29 2.33 12.44 -3.42
C MET A 29 1.10 12.22 -2.54
N LYS A 30 0.01 11.78 -3.18
CA LYS A 30 -1.25 11.45 -2.53
C LYS A 30 -1.36 9.95 -2.30
N LEU A 31 -1.65 9.56 -1.07
CA LEU A 31 -1.89 8.18 -0.68
C LEU A 31 -3.34 8.00 -0.26
N MET A 32 -3.92 6.86 -0.60
CA MET A 32 -5.18 6.43 -0.03
C MET A 32 -4.96 5.15 0.78
N ILE A 33 -5.38 5.17 2.04
CA ILE A 33 -5.41 3.98 2.91
C ILE A 33 -6.86 3.58 3.09
N THR A 34 -7.21 2.39 2.63
CA THR A 34 -8.56 1.82 2.75
C THR A 34 -8.58 0.56 3.58
N GLN A 35 -9.69 0.33 4.27
CA GLN A 35 -10.01 -0.90 4.99
C GLN A 35 -11.42 -1.34 4.58
N PRO A 36 -11.55 -2.13 3.50
CA PRO A 36 -12.84 -2.51 2.96
C PRO A 36 -13.50 -3.66 3.73
N GLY A 37 -14.83 -3.74 3.62
CA GLY A 37 -15.63 -4.82 4.19
C GLY A 37 -15.90 -4.68 5.69
N LEU A 38 -15.85 -5.81 6.39
CA LEU A 38 -16.16 -5.96 7.83
C LEU A 38 -14.92 -5.94 8.72
N ASP A 39 -13.76 -5.49 8.23
CA ASP A 39 -12.57 -5.49 9.06
C ASP A 39 -12.72 -4.46 10.21
N MET A 40 -12.73 -4.95 11.45
CA MET A 40 -12.96 -4.18 12.67
C MET A 40 -11.66 -3.77 13.39
N HIS A 41 -10.49 -3.94 12.76
CA HIS A 41 -9.18 -3.67 13.38
C HIS A 41 -8.46 -2.46 12.77
N PRO A 42 -9.00 -1.22 12.88
CA PRO A 42 -8.44 -0.04 12.22
C PRO A 42 -7.16 0.50 12.87
N GLN A 43 -6.69 -0.07 13.99
CA GLN A 43 -5.60 0.49 14.81
C GLN A 43 -4.30 0.62 14.01
N GLY A 44 -3.90 -0.45 13.30
CA GLY A 44 -2.71 -0.44 12.46
C GLY A 44 -2.80 0.58 11.32
N ALA A 45 -3.96 0.64 10.64
CA ALA A 45 -4.19 1.59 9.56
C ALA A 45 -4.19 3.05 10.05
N LYS A 46 -4.81 3.34 11.20
CA LYS A 46 -4.81 4.68 11.81
C LYS A 46 -3.40 5.14 12.19
N LEU A 47 -2.59 4.24 12.78
CA LEU A 47 -1.20 4.57 13.11
C LEU A 47 -0.38 4.83 11.85
N LEU A 48 -0.54 4.01 10.81
CA LEU A 48 0.13 4.21 9.52
C LEU A 48 -0.25 5.56 8.89
N VAL A 49 -1.53 5.91 8.87
CA VAL A 49 -2.01 7.21 8.35
C VAL A 49 -1.37 8.37 9.12
N ARG A 50 -1.29 8.26 10.44
CA ARG A 50 -0.63 9.28 11.28
C ARG A 50 0.84 9.44 10.88
N LEU A 51 1.59 8.34 10.78
CA LEU A 51 3.01 8.36 10.43
C LEU A 51 3.25 8.93 9.02
N LEU A 52 2.42 8.54 8.04
CA LEU A 52 2.53 9.06 6.67
C LEU A 52 2.24 10.57 6.61
N ARG A 53 1.26 11.07 7.39
CA ARG A 53 0.98 12.51 7.49
C ARG A 53 2.09 13.27 8.22
N GLU A 54 2.64 12.70 9.29
CA GLU A 54 3.80 13.27 10.01
C GLU A 54 5.04 13.32 9.10
N ALA A 55 5.19 12.37 8.18
CA ALA A 55 6.21 12.38 7.13
C ALA A 55 5.91 13.35 5.97
N GLY A 56 4.78 14.08 6.04
CA GLY A 56 4.41 15.14 5.11
C GLY A 56 3.69 14.69 3.84
N PHE A 57 3.17 13.45 3.79
CA PHE A 57 2.35 12.99 2.67
C PHE A 57 0.90 13.45 2.80
N GLU A 58 0.23 13.65 1.66
CA GLU A 58 -1.21 13.85 1.62
C GLU A 58 -1.90 12.49 1.70
N VAL A 59 -2.61 12.21 2.79
CA VAL A 59 -3.19 10.89 3.04
C VAL A 59 -4.70 10.97 3.18
N LEU A 60 -5.41 10.31 2.26
CA LEU A 60 -6.84 10.05 2.32
C LEU A 60 -7.08 8.72 3.04
N TYR A 61 -7.77 8.76 4.18
CA TYR A 61 -8.10 7.56 4.94
C TYR A 61 -9.58 7.20 4.80
N ARG A 62 -9.87 5.94 4.47
CA ARG A 62 -11.23 5.40 4.35
C ARG A 62 -11.37 4.08 5.10
N CYS A 63 -12.23 4.06 6.12
CA CYS A 63 -12.53 2.87 6.91
C CYS A 63 -14.05 2.72 6.99
N ARG A 64 -14.68 2.46 5.83
CA ARG A 64 -16.12 2.32 5.68
C ARG A 64 -16.40 1.12 4.77
N ARG A 65 -17.60 0.54 4.85
CA ARG A 65 -18.09 -0.46 3.89
C ARG A 65 -18.21 0.19 2.50
N GLN A 66 -17.11 0.17 1.77
CA GLN A 66 -17.03 0.61 0.38
C GLN A 66 -16.93 -0.62 -0.53
N THR A 67 -17.57 -0.52 -1.67
CA THR A 67 -17.41 -1.47 -2.77
C THR A 67 -16.07 -1.24 -3.47
N VAL A 68 -15.60 -2.25 -4.22
CA VAL A 68 -14.38 -2.13 -5.02
C VAL A 68 -14.49 -0.97 -6.03
N ALA A 69 -15.65 -0.82 -6.68
CA ALA A 69 -15.90 0.25 -7.64
C ALA A 69 -15.72 1.63 -7.00
N GLU A 70 -16.32 1.87 -5.83
CA GLU A 70 -16.17 3.15 -5.11
C GLU A 70 -14.71 3.46 -4.73
N ILE A 71 -13.93 2.43 -4.37
CA ILE A 71 -12.51 2.58 -4.05
C ILE A 71 -11.73 2.96 -5.31
N VAL A 72 -11.95 2.27 -6.42
CA VAL A 72 -11.30 2.53 -7.72
C VAL A 72 -11.62 3.94 -8.22
N ASP A 73 -12.91 4.30 -8.24
CA ASP A 73 -13.38 5.61 -8.70
C ASP A 73 -12.80 6.74 -7.85
N MET A 74 -12.72 6.54 -6.53
CA MET A 74 -12.11 7.53 -5.64
C MET A 74 -10.61 7.64 -5.87
N ALA A 75 -9.90 6.52 -6.03
CA ALA A 75 -8.46 6.54 -6.30
C ALA A 75 -8.14 7.35 -7.55
N ILE A 76 -8.95 7.20 -8.60
CA ILE A 76 -8.79 7.91 -9.86
C ILE A 76 -9.15 9.39 -9.72
N ARG A 77 -10.34 9.71 -9.17
CA ARG A 77 -10.81 11.10 -9.04
C ARG A 77 -9.89 11.97 -8.18
N GLU A 78 -9.38 11.39 -7.10
CA GLU A 78 -8.47 12.10 -6.17
C GLU A 78 -7.01 12.10 -6.66
N ASN A 79 -6.72 11.49 -7.82
CA ASN A 79 -5.38 11.35 -8.38
C ASN A 79 -4.37 10.73 -7.39
N ILE A 80 -4.76 9.61 -6.78
CA ILE A 80 -3.94 8.89 -5.81
C ILE A 80 -2.75 8.22 -6.50
N ASN A 81 -1.55 8.31 -5.92
CA ASN A 81 -0.36 7.63 -6.42
C ASN A 81 -0.19 6.24 -5.79
N LEU A 82 -0.53 6.10 -4.52
CA LEU A 82 -0.39 4.85 -3.75
C LEU A 82 -1.69 4.50 -3.04
N LEU A 83 -2.18 3.29 -3.28
CA LEU A 83 -3.36 2.73 -2.64
C LEU A 83 -2.96 1.58 -1.69
N GLY A 84 -3.03 1.86 -0.40
CA GLY A 84 -2.83 0.88 0.67
C GLY A 84 -4.15 0.25 1.10
N LEU A 85 -4.16 -1.08 1.23
CA LEU A 85 -5.29 -1.81 1.79
C LEU A 85 -4.87 -2.53 3.06
N SER A 86 -5.54 -2.22 4.16
CA SER A 86 -5.41 -2.94 5.44
C SER A 86 -6.50 -4.00 5.53
N CYS A 87 -6.13 -5.28 5.70
CA CYS A 87 -7.08 -6.38 5.83
C CYS A 87 -6.60 -7.43 6.85
N SER A 88 -7.47 -7.72 7.82
CA SER A 88 -7.31 -8.77 8.83
C SER A 88 -8.49 -9.75 8.87
N SER A 89 -9.41 -9.65 7.90
CA SER A 89 -10.62 -10.48 7.80
C SER A 89 -10.49 -11.67 6.83
N GLY A 90 -9.31 -11.86 6.21
CA GLY A 90 -9.07 -12.91 5.21
C GLY A 90 -9.63 -12.60 3.81
N ALA A 91 -10.27 -11.44 3.62
CA ALA A 91 -10.84 -11.03 2.34
C ALA A 91 -9.82 -10.33 1.40
N HIS A 92 -8.53 -10.31 1.76
CA HIS A 92 -7.48 -9.59 1.05
C HIS A 92 -7.31 -10.05 -0.40
N ARG A 93 -7.39 -11.35 -0.67
CA ARG A 93 -7.33 -11.89 -2.04
C ARG A 93 -8.40 -11.27 -2.93
N HIS A 94 -9.64 -11.25 -2.45
CA HIS A 94 -10.77 -10.72 -3.21
C HIS A 94 -10.60 -9.22 -3.46
N PHE A 95 -10.39 -8.43 -2.41
CA PHE A 95 -10.32 -6.98 -2.56
C PHE A 95 -9.09 -6.51 -3.33
N LEU A 96 -7.89 -7.00 -3.01
CA LEU A 96 -6.67 -6.56 -3.69
C LEU A 96 -6.69 -6.92 -5.19
N ALA A 97 -7.12 -8.14 -5.52
CA ALA A 97 -7.23 -8.57 -6.92
C ALA A 97 -8.30 -7.76 -7.68
N ALA A 98 -9.46 -7.55 -7.07
CA ALA A 98 -10.55 -6.81 -7.70
C ALA A 98 -10.21 -5.32 -7.89
N ILE A 99 -9.53 -4.69 -6.92
CA ILE A 99 -9.05 -3.31 -7.04
C ILE A 99 -8.00 -3.20 -8.14
N ALA A 100 -7.04 -4.13 -8.18
CA ALA A 100 -6.01 -4.13 -9.23
C ALA A 100 -6.60 -4.29 -10.63
N LYS A 101 -7.58 -5.20 -10.77
CA LYS A 101 -8.35 -5.37 -11.99
C LYS A 101 -9.10 -4.09 -12.37
N GLY A 102 -9.87 -3.52 -11.45
CA GLY A 102 -10.66 -2.31 -11.72
C GLY A 102 -9.80 -1.10 -12.09
N LEU A 103 -8.65 -0.92 -11.44
CA LEU A 103 -7.68 0.13 -11.82
C LEU A 103 -7.12 -0.10 -13.22
N LYS A 104 -6.80 -1.35 -13.58
CA LYS A 104 -6.31 -1.70 -14.92
C LYS A 104 -7.37 -1.41 -15.99
N GLU A 105 -8.62 -1.79 -15.75
CA GLU A 105 -9.74 -1.56 -16.67
C GLU A 105 -10.01 -0.06 -16.92
N ASN A 106 -9.76 0.78 -15.92
CA ASN A 106 -9.88 2.24 -16.03
C ASN A 106 -8.61 2.95 -16.53
N GLY A 107 -7.61 2.21 -17.04
CA GLY A 107 -6.35 2.80 -17.54
C GLY A 107 -5.50 3.48 -16.46
N ALA A 108 -5.71 3.10 -15.19
CA ALA A 108 -5.05 3.60 -13.99
C ALA A 108 -4.29 2.50 -13.21
N GLY A 109 -4.04 1.36 -13.86
CA GLY A 109 -3.29 0.23 -13.27
C GLY A 109 -1.84 0.56 -12.94
N ASN A 110 -1.03 -0.48 -12.68
CA ASN A 110 0.36 -0.54 -12.18
C ASN A 110 1.42 0.47 -12.71
N THR A 111 1.07 1.42 -13.55
CA THR A 111 1.85 2.54 -14.05
C THR A 111 1.43 3.90 -13.47
N LYS A 112 0.21 4.03 -12.93
CA LYS A 112 -0.32 5.29 -12.35
C LYS A 112 -0.59 5.19 -10.86
N ILE A 113 -1.19 4.08 -10.41
CA ILE A 113 -1.51 3.84 -9.00
C ILE A 113 -0.86 2.53 -8.54
N PHE A 114 0.00 2.62 -7.53
CA PHE A 114 0.64 1.45 -6.94
C PHE A 114 -0.17 0.92 -5.76
N ILE A 115 -0.40 -0.40 -5.75
CA ILE A 115 -1.21 -1.05 -4.72
C ILE A 115 -0.30 -1.77 -3.74
N PHE A 116 -0.54 -1.61 -2.44
CA PHE A 116 0.12 -2.40 -1.41
C PHE A 116 -0.86 -2.93 -0.38
N GLY A 117 -0.56 -4.12 0.15
CA GLY A 117 -1.36 -4.78 1.18
C GLY A 117 -0.73 -4.66 2.56
N GLY A 118 -1.56 -4.66 3.60
CA GLY A 118 -1.12 -4.74 4.99
C GLY A 118 -2.12 -5.49 5.87
N GLY A 119 -1.65 -5.95 7.03
CA GLY A 119 -2.46 -6.72 7.98
C GLY A 119 -2.12 -8.21 7.99
N ALA A 120 -3.04 -9.04 8.47
CA ALA A 120 -2.81 -10.47 8.67
C ALA A 120 -3.05 -11.27 7.37
N LEU A 121 -2.11 -11.21 6.43
CA LEU A 121 -2.18 -11.93 5.16
C LEU A 121 -1.33 -13.23 5.23
N PRO A 122 -1.90 -14.40 4.86
CA PRO A 122 -1.15 -15.65 4.79
C PRO A 122 -0.03 -15.59 3.73
N PRO A 123 1.20 -16.04 4.04
CA PRO A 123 2.31 -16.04 3.08
C PRO A 123 2.03 -16.78 1.76
N GLY A 124 1.19 -17.83 1.81
CA GLY A 124 0.77 -18.59 0.62
C GLY A 124 -0.04 -17.78 -0.40
N ASP A 125 -0.49 -16.58 -0.04
CA ASP A 125 -1.28 -15.72 -0.94
C ASP A 125 -0.42 -14.69 -1.67
N PHE A 126 0.84 -14.53 -1.29
CA PHE A 126 1.67 -13.42 -1.76
C PHE A 126 1.96 -13.50 -3.24
N GLU A 127 2.33 -14.69 -3.74
CA GLU A 127 2.62 -14.90 -5.16
C GLU A 127 1.42 -14.54 -6.03
N TYR A 128 0.23 -14.99 -5.64
CA TYR A 128 -1.02 -14.64 -6.30
C TYR A 128 -1.25 -13.13 -6.31
N LEU A 129 -1.12 -12.46 -5.17
CA LEU A 129 -1.34 -11.01 -5.06
C LEU A 129 -0.35 -10.20 -5.91
N TYR A 130 0.92 -10.60 -5.91
CA TYR A 130 1.95 -9.99 -6.76
C TYR A 130 1.60 -10.18 -8.25
N SER A 131 1.11 -11.37 -8.63
CA SER A 131 0.67 -11.64 -10.01
C SER A 131 -0.53 -10.79 -10.44
N GLN A 132 -1.39 -10.37 -9.50
CA GLN A 132 -2.51 -9.48 -9.76
C GLN A 132 -2.10 -8.00 -9.87
N GLY A 133 -0.87 -7.66 -9.46
CA GLY A 133 -0.34 -6.30 -9.56
C GLY A 133 -0.10 -5.58 -8.23
N VAL A 134 -0.30 -6.24 -7.09
CA VAL A 134 0.16 -5.72 -5.79
C VAL A 134 1.68 -5.56 -5.84
N LYS A 135 2.22 -4.45 -5.33
CA LYS A 135 3.65 -4.12 -5.38
C LYS A 135 4.40 -4.50 -4.10
N ALA A 136 3.73 -4.40 -2.96
CA ALA A 136 4.30 -4.73 -1.66
C ALA A 136 3.24 -5.26 -0.71
N ILE A 137 3.64 -6.14 0.21
CA ILE A 137 2.82 -6.64 1.30
C ILE A 137 3.57 -6.44 2.61
N PHE A 138 2.92 -5.80 3.57
CA PHE A 138 3.47 -5.49 4.88
C PHE A 138 2.71 -6.25 5.96
N LEU A 139 3.34 -7.29 6.48
CA LEU A 139 2.81 -8.00 7.64
C LEU A 139 3.13 -7.24 8.93
N PRO A 140 2.28 -7.32 9.97
CA PRO A 140 2.62 -6.85 11.29
C PRO A 140 3.85 -7.61 11.80
N SER A 141 5.01 -6.95 11.84
CA SER A 141 6.22 -7.45 12.50
C SER A 141 6.45 -6.67 13.79
N GLY A 142 5.66 -7.01 14.81
CA GLY A 142 5.72 -6.33 16.11
C GLY A 142 5.16 -4.91 16.06
N SER A 143 6.02 -3.90 16.24
CA SER A 143 5.63 -2.51 16.52
C SER A 143 6.11 -1.47 15.50
N SER A 144 6.83 -1.86 14.45
CA SER A 144 7.44 -0.91 13.52
C SER A 144 6.68 -0.82 12.20
N LEU A 145 6.19 0.39 11.90
CA LEU A 145 5.65 0.76 10.58
C LEU A 145 6.68 1.48 9.72
N THR A 146 7.92 1.62 10.21
CA THR A 146 9.06 2.22 9.50
C THR A 146 9.30 1.58 8.13
N PRO A 147 9.21 0.24 7.95
CA PRO A 147 9.41 -0.37 6.63
C PRO A 147 8.40 0.11 5.58
N VAL A 148 7.15 0.41 5.99
CA VAL A 148 6.14 0.95 5.09
C VAL A 148 6.51 2.36 4.67
N LEU A 149 6.93 3.19 5.63
CA LEU A 149 7.33 4.57 5.36
C LEU A 149 8.55 4.63 4.45
N ASP A 150 9.58 3.83 4.73
CA ASP A 150 10.80 3.77 3.92
C ASP A 150 10.50 3.31 2.49
N TRP A 151 9.60 2.34 2.33
CA TRP A 151 9.18 1.88 1.00
C TRP A 151 8.38 2.96 0.26
N VAL A 152 7.39 3.60 0.92
CA VAL A 152 6.61 4.70 0.35
C VAL A 152 7.53 5.85 -0.08
N GLN A 153 8.51 6.23 0.75
CA GLN A 153 9.51 7.24 0.40
C GLN A 153 10.39 6.82 -0.78
N GLY A 154 10.76 5.53 -0.86
CA GLY A 154 11.50 4.98 -1.98
C GLY A 154 10.73 5.03 -3.30
N GLU A 155 9.44 4.71 -3.28
CA GLU A 155 8.56 4.81 -4.47
C GLU A 155 8.21 6.27 -4.80
N ALA A 156 8.20 7.18 -3.80
CA ALA A 156 8.05 8.62 -4.00
C ALA A 156 9.24 9.27 -4.69
N ALA A 157 10.37 8.58 -4.80
CA ALA A 157 11.54 9.11 -5.46
C ALA A 157 11.23 9.31 -6.97
N PRO A 158 11.51 10.50 -7.54
CA PRO A 158 11.38 10.68 -8.98
C PRO A 158 12.26 9.64 -9.68
N GLN A 159 11.63 8.85 -10.56
CA GLN A 159 12.31 7.96 -11.48
C GLN A 159 12.97 8.86 -12.54
N VAL A 160 14.16 9.38 -12.22
CA VAL A 160 15.05 10.06 -13.17
C VAL A 160 15.65 9.07 -14.15
#